data_AF-A0A351MRB0-F1
#
_entry.id   AF-A0A351MRB0-F1
#
_cell.length_a   1.000
_cell.length_b   1.000
_cell.length_c   1.000
_cell.angle_alpha   90.00
_cell.angle_beta   90.00
_cell.angle_gamma   90.00
#
_symmetry.space_group_name_H-M   'P 1'
#
loop_
_entity.id
_entity.type
_entity.pdbx_description
1 polymer ?
#
loop_
_entity_poly.entity_id
_entity_poly.type
_entity_poly.pdbx_seq_one_letter_code
_entity_poly.pdbx_strand_id
1 'polypeptide(L)'
;WSVNPFWKADFKQLPEHPISRGVKPFSTYDEWYFYMRFVDEMKGITPVLSAVAGADTMRRADGPHEGNPEVRASVAKGESQVVGWAFDRADGGRAFGFSGGHLHSGWANDDQRKLMLNAIVWTAKAEVPAGGIESHPSAEDLKANLDKKR
;
A
#
# COMPACT_ATOMS: atom_id res chain seq x y z
N TRP A 1 11.39 -13.45 -6.51
CA TRP A 1 10.87 -12.10 -6.85
C TRP A 1 9.51 -11.94 -6.17
N SER A 2 8.82 -10.81 -6.35
CA SER A 2 7.68 -10.43 -5.50
C SER A 2 6.62 -11.52 -5.40
N VAL A 3 5.98 -11.60 -4.24
CA VAL A 3 4.84 -12.49 -3.98
C VAL A 3 3.65 -11.65 -3.49
N ASN A 4 2.47 -12.23 -3.54
CA ASN A 4 1.20 -11.58 -3.23
C ASN A 4 0.27 -12.48 -2.41
N PRO A 5 0.70 -12.96 -1.22
CA PRO A 5 -0.24 -13.61 -0.32
C PRO A 5 -1.25 -12.58 0.20
N PHE A 6 -2.37 -13.06 0.74
CA PHE A 6 -3.20 -12.23 1.59
C PHE A 6 -2.60 -12.17 2.99
N TRP A 7 -2.47 -10.97 3.54
CA TRP A 7 -2.00 -10.77 4.91
C TRP A 7 -2.44 -9.42 5.47
N LYS A 8 -2.36 -9.30 6.80
CA LYS A 8 -2.64 -8.05 7.48
C LYS A 8 -1.36 -7.22 7.54
N ALA A 9 -1.31 -6.16 6.74
CA ALA A 9 -0.23 -5.18 6.83
C ALA A 9 -0.53 -4.16 7.95
N ASP A 10 0.46 -3.91 8.80
CA ASP A 10 0.36 -2.98 9.94
C ASP A 10 1.28 -1.78 9.70
N PHE A 11 0.68 -0.65 9.32
CA PHE A 11 1.37 0.59 8.95
C PHE A 11 1.51 1.49 10.19
N LYS A 12 2.52 1.18 10.99
CA LYS A 12 2.75 1.85 12.30
C LYS A 12 3.33 3.26 12.18
N GLN A 13 4.06 3.52 11.10
CA GLN A 13 4.76 4.77 10.85
C GLN A 13 4.52 5.19 9.41
N LEU A 14 4.36 6.50 9.21
CA LEU A 14 4.19 7.12 7.91
C LEU A 14 5.25 8.22 7.77
N PRO A 15 5.85 8.41 6.59
CA PRO A 15 6.86 9.44 6.39
C PRO A 15 6.24 10.84 6.43
N GLU A 16 7.08 11.84 6.66
CA GLU A 16 6.74 13.21 6.36
C GLU A 16 6.67 13.40 4.83
N HIS A 17 5.48 13.24 4.27
CA HIS A 17 5.21 13.37 2.84
C HIS A 17 3.79 13.92 2.64
N PRO A 18 3.50 14.74 1.60
CA PRO A 18 2.14 15.24 1.36
C PRO A 18 1.09 14.15 1.29
N ILE A 19 1.42 12.98 0.72
CA ILE A 19 0.52 11.81 0.66
C ILE A 19 0.10 11.33 2.05
N SER A 20 0.97 11.44 3.05
CA SER A 20 0.71 10.97 4.42
C SER A 20 -0.01 12.00 5.31
N ARG A 21 -0.33 13.20 4.81
CA ARG A 21 -0.95 14.27 5.62
C ARG A 21 -2.28 13.82 6.21
N GLY A 22 -2.40 13.93 7.53
CA GLY A 22 -3.59 13.59 8.30
C GLY A 22 -3.97 12.10 8.30
N VAL A 23 -3.14 11.23 7.73
CA VAL A 23 -3.30 9.78 7.79
C VAL A 23 -2.72 9.30 9.13
N LYS A 24 -3.49 8.53 9.88
CA LYS A 24 -3.06 7.90 11.14
C LYS A 24 -2.51 6.51 10.87
N PRO A 25 -1.72 5.92 11.80
CA PRO A 25 -1.36 4.51 11.73
C PRO A 25 -2.60 3.63 11.58
N PHE A 26 -2.56 2.69 10.63
CA PHE A 26 -3.69 1.81 10.32
C PHE A 26 -3.21 0.43 9.92
N SER A 27 -4.15 -0.52 9.87
CA SER A 27 -3.88 -1.84 9.33
C SER A 27 -5.05 -2.30 8.45
N THR A 28 -4.73 -3.02 7.39
CA THR A 28 -5.73 -3.64 6.51
C THR A 28 -5.27 -5.01 6.05
N TYR A 29 -6.22 -5.93 5.98
CA TYR A 29 -6.03 -7.24 5.38
C TYR A 29 -6.33 -7.14 3.89
N ASP A 30 -5.35 -7.46 3.06
CA ASP A 30 -5.43 -7.35 1.61
C ASP A 30 -4.42 -8.29 0.94
N GLU A 31 -4.46 -8.40 -0.38
CA GLU A 31 -3.45 -9.10 -1.18
C GLU A 31 -2.21 -8.20 -1.39
N TRP A 32 -1.49 -7.88 -0.32
CA TRP A 32 -0.35 -6.95 -0.39
C TRP A 32 0.88 -7.61 -1.02
N TYR A 33 1.32 -7.06 -2.16
CA TYR A 33 2.52 -7.51 -2.85
C TYR A 33 3.76 -7.03 -2.12
N PHE A 34 4.74 -7.90 -1.89
CA PHE A 34 6.00 -7.53 -1.26
C PHE A 34 7.19 -8.23 -1.89
N TYR A 35 8.40 -7.87 -1.44
CA TYR A 35 9.66 -8.29 -2.07
C TYR A 35 9.80 -7.80 -3.53
N MET A 36 9.28 -6.59 -3.78
CA MET A 36 9.36 -5.90 -5.07
C MET A 36 10.76 -5.36 -5.31
N ARG A 37 11.12 -5.23 -6.59
CA ARG A 37 12.36 -4.59 -7.03
C ARG A 37 12.06 -3.17 -7.48
N PHE A 38 12.83 -2.23 -6.98
CA PHE A 38 12.77 -0.84 -7.36
C PHE A 38 13.95 -0.48 -8.25
N VAL A 39 13.91 0.70 -8.83
CA VAL A 39 15.06 1.29 -9.54
C VAL A 39 16.28 1.38 -8.62
N ASP A 40 17.46 1.38 -9.21
CA ASP A 40 18.73 1.43 -8.47
C ASP A 40 18.74 2.55 -7.44
N GLU A 41 19.23 2.23 -6.24
CA GLU A 41 19.32 3.13 -5.08
C GLU A 41 17.97 3.77 -4.68
N MET A 42 16.84 3.19 -5.09
CA MET A 42 15.50 3.77 -4.87
C MET A 42 15.38 5.19 -5.45
N LYS A 43 16.12 5.51 -6.52
CA LYS A 43 16.20 6.87 -7.06
C LYS A 43 14.82 7.43 -7.39
N GLY A 44 14.44 8.52 -6.71
CA GLY A 44 13.14 9.19 -6.85
C GLY A 44 11.98 8.49 -6.13
N ILE A 45 12.21 7.33 -5.51
CA ILE A 45 11.20 6.58 -4.76
C ILE A 45 11.24 6.99 -3.29
N THR A 46 10.09 7.41 -2.76
CA THR A 46 9.89 7.58 -1.32
C THR A 46 8.92 6.51 -0.82
N PRO A 47 9.36 5.57 0.04
CA PRO A 47 8.45 4.64 0.70
C PRO A 47 7.40 5.39 1.51
N VAL A 48 6.13 5.12 1.24
CA VAL A 48 4.99 5.75 1.94
C VAL A 48 4.34 4.76 2.90
N LEU A 49 4.10 3.53 2.44
CA LEU A 49 3.64 2.43 3.26
C LEU A 49 4.69 1.33 3.28
N SER A 50 5.11 0.96 4.49
CA SER A 50 5.95 -0.21 4.71
C SER A 50 5.43 -1.02 5.89
N ALA A 51 5.49 -2.34 5.76
CA ALA A 51 5.08 -3.27 6.80
C ALA A 51 5.97 -4.52 6.81
N VAL A 52 6.06 -5.18 7.95
CA VAL A 52 6.78 -6.46 8.08
C VAL A 52 5.79 -7.59 7.84
N ALA A 53 6.00 -8.37 6.80
CA ALA A 53 5.19 -9.56 6.52
C ALA A 53 5.41 -10.64 7.58
N GLY A 54 4.33 -11.23 8.08
CA GLY A 54 4.38 -12.26 9.11
C GLY A 54 4.77 -13.65 8.56
N ALA A 55 5.18 -14.56 9.45
CA ALA A 55 5.52 -15.93 9.08
C ALA A 55 4.31 -16.72 8.50
N ASP A 56 3.09 -16.29 8.82
CA ASP A 56 1.85 -16.84 8.27
C ASP A 56 1.74 -16.66 6.75
N THR A 57 2.36 -15.63 6.20
CA THR A 57 2.44 -15.40 4.74
C THR A 57 3.17 -16.54 4.00
N MET A 58 4.05 -17.26 4.70
CA MET A 58 4.94 -18.28 4.14
C MET A 58 4.48 -19.73 4.42
N ARG A 59 3.23 -19.95 4.84
CA ARG A 59 2.74 -21.31 5.19
C ARG A 59 2.58 -22.24 3.99
N ARG A 60 2.28 -21.69 2.81
CA ARG A 60 2.08 -22.46 1.57
C ARG A 60 3.43 -22.86 0.98
N ALA A 61 3.44 -23.90 0.13
CA ALA A 61 4.63 -24.29 -0.63
C ALA A 61 5.09 -23.18 -1.58
N ASP A 62 6.32 -23.25 -2.07
CA ASP A 62 6.84 -22.25 -3.01
C ASP A 62 6.01 -22.18 -4.29
N GLY A 63 5.85 -20.95 -4.77
CA GLY A 63 4.98 -20.63 -5.89
C GLY A 63 5.03 -19.13 -6.20
N PRO A 64 4.54 -18.73 -7.38
CA PRO A 64 4.61 -17.35 -7.84
C PRO A 64 3.89 -16.36 -6.90
N HIS A 65 2.89 -16.82 -6.13
CA HIS A 65 2.11 -15.99 -5.23
C HIS A 65 2.35 -16.32 -3.75
N GLU A 66 2.88 -17.51 -3.48
CA GLU A 66 2.99 -18.12 -2.16
C GLU A 66 4.30 -17.79 -1.45
N GLY A 67 5.42 -17.80 -2.18
CA GLY A 67 6.74 -17.78 -1.56
C GLY A 67 7.85 -18.32 -2.46
N ASN A 68 9.08 -17.98 -2.10
CA ASN A 68 10.31 -18.56 -2.64
C ASN A 68 11.41 -18.46 -1.56
N PRO A 69 12.58 -19.13 -1.73
CA PRO A 69 13.62 -19.15 -0.71
C PRO A 69 14.07 -17.75 -0.25
N GLU A 70 14.18 -16.80 -1.17
CA GLU A 70 14.62 -15.43 -0.87
C GLU A 70 13.57 -14.64 -0.07
N VAL A 71 12.31 -14.74 -0.46
CA VAL A 71 11.18 -14.11 0.26
C VAL A 71 11.07 -14.70 1.67
N ARG A 72 11.19 -16.02 1.82
CA ARG A 72 11.15 -16.68 3.13
C ARG A 72 12.26 -16.19 4.05
N ALA A 73 13.48 -16.04 3.52
CA ALA A 73 14.61 -15.52 4.27
C ALA A 73 14.36 -14.06 4.69
N SER A 74 13.78 -13.23 3.82
CA SER A 74 13.39 -11.84 4.10
C SER A 74 12.35 -11.75 5.23
N VAL A 75 11.29 -12.57 5.15
CA VAL A 75 10.25 -12.68 6.19
C VAL A 75 10.83 -13.17 7.51
N ALA A 76 11.69 -14.19 7.49
CA ALA A 76 12.32 -14.74 8.70
C ALA A 76 13.21 -13.72 9.43
N LYS A 77 13.82 -12.80 8.69
CA LYS A 77 14.60 -11.68 9.25
C LYS A 77 13.73 -10.51 9.72
N GLY A 78 12.43 -10.51 9.42
CA GLY A 78 11.53 -9.40 9.71
C GLY A 78 11.86 -8.15 8.89
N GLU A 79 12.37 -8.32 7.67
CA GLU A 79 12.70 -7.19 6.79
C GLU A 79 11.43 -6.40 6.42
N SER A 80 11.48 -5.08 6.59
CA SER A 80 10.39 -4.18 6.24
C SER A 80 10.17 -4.15 4.73
N GLN A 81 8.91 -4.28 4.31
CA GLN A 81 8.53 -4.36 2.91
C GLN A 81 7.78 -3.10 2.49
N VAL A 82 8.24 -2.44 1.43
CA VAL A 82 7.54 -1.31 0.82
C VAL A 82 6.37 -1.84 -0.01
N VAL A 83 5.15 -1.39 0.31
CA VAL A 83 3.91 -1.80 -0.38
C VAL A 83 3.11 -0.61 -0.95
N GLY A 84 3.56 0.61 -0.64
CA GLY A 84 3.09 1.85 -1.24
C GLY A 84 4.20 2.89 -1.27
N TRP A 85 4.36 3.60 -2.39
CA TRP A 85 5.49 4.49 -2.60
C TRP A 85 5.15 5.65 -3.53
N ALA A 86 5.70 6.82 -3.23
CA ALA A 86 5.74 7.95 -4.14
C ALA A 86 6.91 7.78 -5.10
N PHE A 87 6.76 8.27 -6.33
CA PHE A 87 7.82 8.33 -7.33
C PHE A 87 7.85 9.70 -8.00
N ASP A 88 8.90 10.46 -7.73
CA ASP A 88 9.23 11.70 -8.43
C ASP A 88 10.11 11.37 -9.65
N ARG A 89 9.55 11.58 -10.84
CA ARG A 89 10.23 11.32 -12.09
C ARG A 89 11.16 12.49 -12.44
N ALA A 90 12.25 12.19 -13.14
CA ALA A 90 13.24 13.19 -13.57
C ALA A 90 12.65 14.28 -14.48
N ASP A 91 11.56 14.00 -15.18
CA ASP A 91 10.82 14.95 -16.02
C ASP A 91 9.81 15.81 -15.22
N GLY A 92 9.82 15.71 -13.89
CA GLY A 92 8.91 16.41 -12.99
C GLY A 92 7.53 15.77 -12.89
N GLY A 93 7.29 14.60 -13.51
CA GLY A 93 6.08 13.80 -13.27
C GLY A 93 6.05 13.22 -11.85
N ARG A 94 4.84 12.97 -11.34
CA ARG A 94 4.62 12.34 -10.03
C ARG A 94 3.74 11.11 -10.19
N ALA A 95 4.13 10.00 -9.57
CA ALA A 95 3.34 8.78 -9.58
C ALA A 95 3.27 8.19 -8.17
N PHE A 96 2.18 7.49 -7.86
CA PHE A 96 2.04 6.74 -6.62
C PHE A 96 1.79 5.26 -6.95
N GLY A 97 2.66 4.39 -6.45
CA GLY A 97 2.46 2.95 -6.48
C GLY A 97 1.81 2.48 -5.19
N PHE A 98 0.87 1.55 -5.31
CA PHE A 98 0.10 1.02 -4.19
C PHE A 98 -0.33 -0.41 -4.54
N SER A 99 0.08 -1.39 -3.74
CA SER A 99 -0.22 -2.80 -4.02
C SER A 99 -1.41 -3.36 -3.25
N GLY A 100 -2.21 -2.50 -2.60
CA GLY A 100 -3.46 -2.88 -1.97
C GLY A 100 -4.66 -2.65 -2.91
N GLY A 101 -5.86 -2.83 -2.39
CA GLY A 101 -7.11 -2.61 -3.11
C GLY A 101 -7.67 -3.84 -3.79
N HIS A 102 -7.16 -5.05 -3.49
CA HIS A 102 -7.78 -6.29 -3.96
C HIS A 102 -9.16 -6.45 -3.31
N LEU A 103 -9.25 -6.23 -1.99
CA LEU A 103 -10.54 -6.21 -1.30
C LEU A 103 -11.17 -4.81 -1.35
N HIS A 104 -12.33 -4.69 -2.01
CA HIS A 104 -13.11 -3.45 -2.04
C HIS A 104 -13.44 -2.92 -0.62
N SER A 105 -13.61 -3.82 0.36
CA SER A 105 -13.86 -3.45 1.75
C SER A 105 -12.71 -2.64 2.38
N GLY A 106 -11.50 -2.68 1.83
CA GLY A 106 -10.39 -1.83 2.25
C GLY A 106 -10.71 -0.34 2.09
N TRP A 107 -11.58 0.03 1.14
CA TRP A 107 -12.05 1.40 0.96
C TRP A 107 -13.01 1.88 2.06
N ALA A 108 -13.44 1.00 2.97
CA ALA A 108 -14.12 1.41 4.19
C ALA A 108 -13.16 1.96 5.26
N ASN A 109 -11.85 1.66 5.17
CA ASN A 109 -10.85 2.21 6.09
C ASN A 109 -10.55 3.67 5.74
N ASP A 110 -10.86 4.58 6.66
CA ASP A 110 -10.72 6.03 6.48
C ASP A 110 -9.28 6.46 6.18
N ASP A 111 -8.29 5.88 6.87
CA ASP A 111 -6.88 6.22 6.70
C ASP A 111 -6.32 5.71 5.37
N GLN A 112 -6.67 4.48 4.96
CA GLN A 112 -6.30 3.96 3.63
C GLN A 112 -6.92 4.81 2.51
N ARG A 113 -8.20 5.19 2.66
CA ARG A 113 -8.91 6.02 1.69
C ARG A 113 -8.32 7.44 1.63
N LYS A 114 -8.05 8.07 2.77
CA LYS A 114 -7.38 9.37 2.87
C LYS A 114 -6.01 9.35 2.19
N LEU A 115 -5.20 8.32 2.43
CA LEU A 115 -3.90 8.15 1.77
C LEU A 115 -4.04 8.13 0.25
N MET A 116 -5.00 7.35 -0.27
CA MET A 116 -5.24 7.25 -1.71
C MET A 116 -5.71 8.59 -2.32
N LEU A 117 -6.63 9.29 -1.64
CA LEU A 117 -7.11 10.61 -2.10
C LEU A 117 -6.00 11.66 -2.06
N ASN A 118 -5.17 11.67 -1.01
CA ASN A 118 -3.98 12.51 -0.93
C ASN A 118 -3.01 12.21 -2.08
N ALA A 119 -2.81 10.93 -2.42
CA ALA A 119 -1.98 10.53 -3.55
C ALA A 119 -2.51 11.03 -4.90
N ILE A 120 -3.82 10.96 -5.14
CA ILE A 120 -4.44 11.50 -6.35
C ILE A 120 -4.19 13.01 -6.46
N VAL A 121 -4.40 13.76 -5.38
CA VAL A 121 -4.15 15.22 -5.35
C VAL A 121 -2.67 15.53 -5.58
N TRP A 122 -1.77 14.81 -4.90
CA TRP A 122 -0.32 15.01 -5.01
C TRP A 122 0.22 14.69 -6.42
N THR A 123 -0.24 13.59 -7.03
CA THR A 123 0.14 13.20 -8.40
C THR A 123 -0.37 14.20 -9.43
N ALA A 124 -1.55 14.78 -9.20
CA ALA A 124 -2.09 15.90 -9.99
C ALA A 124 -1.35 17.24 -9.77
N LYS A 125 -0.29 17.26 -8.94
CA LYS A 125 0.50 18.44 -8.55
C LYS A 125 -0.30 19.53 -7.83
N ALA A 126 -1.45 19.17 -7.28
CA ALA A 126 -2.21 20.05 -6.39
C ALA A 126 -1.69 19.94 -4.95
N GLU A 127 -2.03 20.93 -4.14
CA GLU A 127 -1.66 20.94 -2.72
C GLU A 127 -2.59 20.00 -1.93
N VAL A 128 -1.99 19.04 -1.23
CA VAL A 128 -2.72 18.18 -0.29
C VAL A 128 -2.99 18.98 0.98
N PRO A 129 -4.25 19.10 1.46
CA PRO A 129 -4.55 19.83 2.69
C PRO A 129 -3.76 19.31 3.90
N ALA A 130 -3.49 20.17 4.88
CA ALA A 130 -2.71 19.80 6.07
C ALA A 130 -3.33 18.63 6.85
N GLY A 131 -4.67 18.54 6.91
CA GLY A 131 -5.40 17.42 7.52
C GLY A 131 -5.67 16.23 6.60
N GLY A 132 -5.16 16.28 5.36
CA GLY A 132 -5.51 15.34 4.30
C GLY A 132 -6.92 15.55 3.75
N ILE A 133 -7.30 14.74 2.77
CA ILE A 133 -8.64 14.72 2.20
C ILE A 133 -9.57 13.90 3.11
N GLU A 134 -10.62 14.54 3.63
CA GLU A 134 -11.67 13.85 4.37
C GLU A 134 -12.69 13.24 3.39
N SER A 135 -13.13 12.02 3.69
CA SER A 135 -14.10 11.27 2.89
C SER A 135 -14.79 10.27 3.80
N HIS A 136 -16.13 10.20 3.77
CA HIS A 136 -16.92 9.30 4.61
C HIS A 136 -18.06 8.68 3.81
N PRO A 137 -17.78 7.73 2.91
CA PRO A 137 -18.82 7.01 2.19
C PRO A 137 -19.65 6.19 3.18
N SER A 138 -20.95 6.12 2.94
CA SER A 138 -21.84 5.23 3.67
C SER A 138 -21.60 3.76 3.27
N ALA A 139 -22.15 2.84 4.05
CA ALA A 139 -22.16 1.43 3.66
C ALA A 139 -22.97 1.17 2.37
N GLU A 140 -23.89 2.06 2.02
CA GLU A 140 -24.64 2.00 0.76
C GLU A 140 -23.77 2.47 -0.41
N ASP A 141 -23.01 3.55 -0.24
CA ASP A 141 -22.07 4.05 -1.25
C ASP A 141 -21.00 2.99 -1.59
N LEU A 142 -20.46 2.29 -0.59
CA LEU A 142 -19.47 1.22 -0.79
C LEU A 142 -20.06 -0.04 -1.45
N LYS A 143 -21.37 -0.20 -1.44
CA LYS A 143 -22.06 -1.30 -2.15
C LYS A 143 -22.52 -0.89 -3.54
N ALA A 144 -22.61 0.41 -3.80
CA ALA A 144 -23.01 0.93 -5.09
C ALA A 144 -22.02 0.43 -6.16
N ASN A 145 -22.57 -0.08 -7.27
CA ASN A 145 -21.81 -0.55 -8.43
C ASN A 145 -20.90 -1.77 -8.17
N LEU A 146 -21.07 -2.50 -7.07
CA LEU A 146 -20.40 -3.80 -6.92
C LEU A 146 -21.00 -4.82 -7.88
N ASP A 147 -20.13 -5.53 -8.59
CA ASP A 147 -20.54 -6.68 -9.39
C ASP A 147 -21.20 -7.73 -8.50
N LYS A 148 -22.23 -8.39 -9.03
CA LYS A 148 -22.84 -9.55 -8.36
C LYS A 148 -21.77 -10.62 -8.22
N LYS A 149 -21.50 -11.06 -6.99
CA LYS A 149 -20.67 -12.23 -6.75
C LYS A 149 -21.32 -13.43 -7.45
N ARG A 150 -20.54 -14.10 -8.29
CA ARG A 150 -20.90 -15.35 -8.95
C ARG A 150 -20.50 -16.53 -8.08
#